data_AF-A0A1I7I8E6-F1
#
_entry.id   AF-A0A1I7I8E6-F1
#
_cell.length_a   1.000
_cell.length_b   1.000
_cell.length_c   1.000
_cell.angle_alpha   90.00
_cell.angle_beta   90.00
_cell.angle_gamma   90.00
#
_symmetry.space_group_name_H-M   'P 1'
#
loop_
_entity.id
_entity.type
_entity.pdbx_description
1 polymer ?
#
loop_
_entity_poly.entity_id
_entity_poly.type
_entity_poly.pdbx_seq_one_letter_code
_entity_poly.pdbx_strand_id
1 'polypeptide(L)'
;MTIVVTGIFLSIMFNVCTPLVYAVEETELIKEDENNSQENRVEDEIEESTDNVEKVTEPANQYPEQKDVLTEKKKQETAIEPVKENQNEEKKAQERPEKVVKKDEPQTQVKVTEIDLGNYNTQMFVGEKQLLMVGILPLNASDQPVEYSSDNQSVASVNGFGRIIAISEGTATITATCGDISSSFRLTVKNVEKEEVAEAEVREIDLGEYKTEMTEGEKQLLSVSILPAGAMGRKISYSSSDQAVASVNGFGRIHALSEGVTTITVKCGEKENSFQLTVKKKKSVTIEISDYEEKLKVGDVMRISAKVYPIDTVGAEIEYESSDEAIATVNSSGEVKGISKGQVTIKVSACGVTENVKLDVVVATKKIELENDYYILKPGQSGKIKATVFPADAAQELTFKASDSSIVSVSDDGTIKAKKIGNTSVIVSNGDVSISATIIVNTSGKQASEENIIDSDCAESNAFADIRYSKIIKQSECSKITGELLRYIYENEKSICVLGNGYTIRIDGDKILNYENELSTSIVMNSNKYGDCEFLVNDGNNLCGEIVISFDSEMVDKYSLNEKKLFLYNEAKNKYEKIYFDSLDSISITKAGKYMFSDGKKRTKNNYLAMGFGGTSFIFVLLGIYVGVKKQYWFW
;
A
#
# COMPACT_ATOMS: atom_id res chain seq x y z
N MET A 1 -44.62 -66.02 29.18
CA MET A 1 -43.69 -65.54 28.14
C MET A 1 -42.77 -64.53 28.81
N THR A 2 -41.47 -64.83 28.94
CA THR A 2 -40.41 -64.47 27.96
C THR A 2 -40.14 -62.95 28.03
N ILE A 3 -39.29 -62.46 28.94
CA ILE A 3 -37.80 -62.40 28.93
C ILE A 3 -37.27 -61.20 28.11
N VAL A 4 -36.15 -60.59 28.58
CA VAL A 4 -35.61 -59.25 28.23
C VAL A 4 -36.43 -58.12 28.87
N VAL A 5 -36.10 -57.48 30.01
CA VAL A 5 -34.89 -57.35 30.88
C VAL A 5 -33.88 -56.26 30.48
N THR A 6 -33.71 -55.28 31.40
CA THR A 6 -32.66 -54.21 31.52
C THR A 6 -32.51 -53.17 30.38
N GLY A 7 -32.13 -51.92 30.64
CA GLY A 7 -31.90 -51.14 31.88
C GLY A 7 -32.27 -49.65 31.60
N ILE A 8 -32.79 -48.82 32.51
CA ILE A 8 -32.31 -48.39 33.84
C ILE A 8 -30.96 -47.66 33.76
N PHE A 9 -30.95 -46.33 33.97
CA PHE A 9 -30.32 -45.55 35.06
C PHE A 9 -30.67 -44.04 34.80
N LEU A 10 -31.37 -43.33 35.69
CA LEU A 10 -30.88 -42.46 36.79
C LEU A 10 -30.22 -41.14 36.29
N SER A 11 -30.37 -39.95 36.89
CA SER A 11 -30.82 -39.50 38.23
C SER A 11 -31.70 -38.22 38.11
N ILE A 12 -32.69 -37.89 38.97
CA ILE A 12 -32.70 -37.67 40.45
C ILE A 12 -31.90 -36.40 40.83
N MET A 13 -32.37 -35.40 41.62
CA MET A 13 -33.66 -35.06 42.28
C MET A 13 -33.57 -33.58 42.79
N PHE A 14 -34.68 -32.90 43.15
CA PHE A 14 -34.95 -32.37 44.52
C PHE A 14 -36.15 -31.36 44.64
N ASN A 15 -36.90 -31.49 45.75
CA ASN A 15 -37.87 -30.61 46.44
C ASN A 15 -38.60 -29.46 45.69
N VAL A 16 -39.94 -29.47 45.51
CA VAL A 16 -41.04 -29.45 46.52
C VAL A 16 -41.24 -28.11 47.28
N CYS A 17 -42.22 -27.35 46.79
CA CYS A 17 -43.28 -26.57 47.49
C CYS A 17 -43.04 -25.44 48.54
N THR A 18 -43.26 -24.20 48.08
CA THR A 18 -44.22 -23.20 48.64
C THR A 18 -43.90 -22.54 50.04
N PRO A 19 -44.74 -21.67 50.66
CA PRO A 19 -44.30 -20.26 50.84
C PRO A 19 -44.49 -19.70 52.28
N LEU A 20 -44.07 -18.44 52.53
CA LEU A 20 -44.64 -17.63 53.62
C LEU A 20 -44.53 -16.12 53.38
N VAL A 21 -45.44 -15.37 53.99
CA VAL A 21 -45.41 -13.90 54.10
C VAL A 21 -44.80 -13.53 55.46
N TYR A 22 -44.03 -12.44 55.49
CA TYR A 22 -43.86 -11.63 56.70
C TYR A 22 -44.01 -10.15 56.36
N ALA A 23 -44.61 -9.39 57.28
CA ALA A 23 -44.74 -7.95 57.20
C ALA A 23 -44.07 -7.33 58.43
N VAL A 24 -43.31 -6.26 58.19
CA VAL A 24 -42.83 -5.32 59.22
C VAL A 24 -42.98 -3.93 58.63
N GLU A 25 -43.73 -3.07 59.30
CA GLU A 25 -43.66 -1.62 59.07
C GLU A 25 -42.50 -1.09 59.91
N GLU A 26 -41.64 -0.24 59.35
CA GLU A 26 -41.16 0.92 60.09
C GLU A 26 -40.61 2.05 59.20
N THR A 27 -40.85 3.26 59.70
CA THR A 27 -40.55 4.62 59.24
C THR A 27 -39.29 4.90 58.41
N GLU A 28 -39.38 5.92 57.53
CA GLU A 28 -38.23 6.74 57.10
C GLU A 28 -37.29 7.12 58.26
N LEU A 29 -36.00 7.14 57.97
CA LEU A 29 -35.12 8.22 58.40
C LEU A 29 -34.36 8.76 57.18
N ILE A 30 -34.56 10.05 56.89
CA ILE A 30 -33.56 10.83 56.13
C ILE A 30 -32.61 11.39 57.17
N LYS A 31 -31.31 11.22 56.95
CA LYS A 31 -30.28 12.09 57.52
C LYS A 31 -29.69 12.91 56.38
N GLU A 32 -29.67 14.23 56.59
CA GLU A 32 -28.72 15.11 55.93
C GLU A 32 -27.54 15.23 56.92
N ASP A 33 -26.33 15.00 56.42
CA ASP A 33 -25.08 15.32 57.14
C ASP A 33 -24.30 16.26 56.20
N GLU A 34 -24.27 17.55 56.53
CA GLU A 34 -23.37 18.52 55.91
C GLU A 34 -21.94 18.23 56.38
N ASN A 35 -20.92 18.32 55.51
CA ASN A 35 -19.78 19.23 55.75
C ASN A 35 -18.70 19.27 54.66
N ASN A 36 -18.13 20.47 54.58
CA ASN A 36 -16.76 20.89 54.22
C ASN A 36 -16.02 20.41 52.96
N SER A 37 -15.80 21.43 52.13
CA SER A 37 -14.59 21.81 51.37
C SER A 37 -13.22 21.70 52.10
N GLN A 38 -12.16 22.10 51.36
CA GLN A 38 -10.74 22.32 51.75
C GLN A 38 -9.82 21.07 51.62
N GLU A 39 -8.53 21.16 51.23
CA GLU A 39 -7.65 22.33 50.94
C GLU A 39 -6.41 22.01 50.07
N ASN A 40 -5.56 23.04 49.81
CA ASN A 40 -4.18 23.02 49.28
C ASN A 40 -4.02 22.79 47.75
N ARG A 41 -3.35 23.63 46.92
CA ARG A 41 -2.39 24.78 47.04
C ARG A 41 -0.96 24.43 47.50
N VAL A 42 0.04 25.18 46.96
CA VAL A 42 1.54 25.06 46.94
C VAL A 42 1.96 24.82 45.46
N GLU A 43 2.42 25.77 44.62
CA GLU A 43 3.21 27.04 44.82
C GLU A 43 4.57 26.72 45.46
N ASP A 44 5.77 26.91 44.89
CA ASP A 44 6.43 28.05 44.18
C ASP A 44 7.75 27.51 43.48
N GLU A 45 8.67 28.22 42.79
CA GLU A 45 8.73 29.42 41.91
C GLU A 45 10.06 29.39 41.07
N ILE A 46 10.07 30.08 39.91
CA ILE A 46 11.05 31.06 39.31
C ILE A 46 12.56 31.00 39.74
N GLU A 47 13.58 31.02 38.86
CA GLU A 47 14.29 32.19 38.22
C GLU A 47 15.42 31.70 37.25
N GLU A 48 16.07 32.48 36.35
CA GLU A 48 15.71 33.62 35.45
C GLU A 48 16.92 33.97 34.50
N SER A 49 17.03 35.20 33.95
CA SER A 49 18.00 35.75 32.95
C SER A 49 17.87 35.20 31.50
N THR A 50 17.59 35.94 30.40
CA THR A 50 17.97 37.28 29.83
C THR A 50 19.26 37.26 28.98
N ASP A 51 19.47 38.04 27.89
CA ASP A 51 18.97 39.37 27.46
C ASP A 51 18.94 39.59 25.90
N ASN A 52 17.90 40.28 25.38
CA ASN A 52 17.86 41.48 24.47
C ASN A 52 18.83 41.64 23.22
N VAL A 53 18.64 42.43 22.13
CA VAL A 53 17.70 43.47 21.55
C VAL A 53 18.21 43.80 20.10
N GLU A 54 17.57 44.31 19.02
CA GLU A 54 16.22 44.69 18.47
C GLU A 54 16.29 44.47 16.89
N LYS A 55 15.22 44.33 16.04
CA LYS A 55 14.30 45.33 15.39
C LYS A 55 15.04 46.34 14.42
N VAL A 56 14.53 46.87 13.28
CA VAL A 56 13.17 47.07 12.71
C VAL A 56 13.19 47.14 11.14
N THR A 57 12.04 46.90 10.46
CA THR A 57 11.55 47.43 9.14
C THR A 57 12.02 46.91 7.76
N GLU A 58 11.03 46.84 6.85
CA GLU A 58 11.06 46.72 5.37
C GLU A 58 11.14 48.14 4.69
N PRO A 59 10.88 48.41 3.38
CA PRO A 59 10.58 47.52 2.23
C PRO A 59 11.20 47.87 0.84
N ALA A 60 11.07 46.90 -0.09
CA ALA A 60 10.76 47.00 -1.54
C ALA A 60 11.62 47.81 -2.57
N ASN A 61 11.41 47.39 -3.83
CA ASN A 61 11.59 48.05 -5.13
C ASN A 61 12.95 48.04 -5.90
N GLN A 62 12.84 47.50 -7.13
CA GLN A 62 13.33 48.01 -8.43
C GLN A 62 14.75 48.58 -8.60
N TYR A 63 15.48 48.06 -9.60
CA TYR A 63 16.44 48.82 -10.42
C TYR A 63 16.19 48.57 -11.94
N PRO A 64 16.55 49.49 -12.87
CA PRO A 64 15.86 49.62 -14.16
C PRO A 64 16.73 49.37 -15.42
N GLU A 65 16.12 49.52 -16.61
CA GLU A 65 16.83 49.70 -17.88
C GLU A 65 17.66 51.00 -17.93
N GLN A 66 18.78 50.99 -18.65
CA GLN A 66 19.01 51.79 -19.88
C GLN A 66 20.32 51.29 -20.55
N LYS A 67 20.28 50.80 -21.80
CA LYS A 67 20.28 51.53 -23.09
C LYS A 67 21.57 52.30 -23.37
N ASP A 68 22.24 51.88 -24.46
CA ASP A 68 22.88 52.81 -25.39
C ASP A 68 22.66 52.31 -26.83
N VAL A 69 22.72 53.19 -27.83
CA VAL A 69 22.11 52.96 -29.16
C VAL A 69 22.92 53.55 -30.32
N LEU A 70 23.23 52.72 -31.34
CA LEU A 70 23.21 53.06 -32.79
C LEU A 70 23.24 51.74 -33.60
N THR A 71 22.38 51.33 -34.56
CA THR A 71 21.80 51.93 -35.79
C THR A 71 22.83 52.47 -36.80
N GLU A 72 22.81 52.15 -38.12
CA GLU A 72 22.02 51.17 -38.91
C GLU A 72 22.55 51.07 -40.39
N LYS A 73 21.91 50.22 -41.21
CA LYS A 73 21.63 50.38 -42.68
C LYS A 73 22.66 50.03 -43.78
N LYS A 74 22.32 48.96 -44.53
CA LYS A 74 21.97 48.90 -45.99
C LYS A 74 23.05 49.31 -47.04
N LYS A 75 23.07 48.80 -48.29
CA LYS A 75 22.05 48.19 -49.17
C LYS A 75 22.70 47.40 -50.36
N GLN A 76 21.94 46.48 -50.99
CA GLN A 76 21.75 46.16 -52.44
C GLN A 76 22.77 46.65 -53.51
N GLU A 77 23.06 46.03 -54.69
CA GLU A 77 22.56 44.87 -55.50
C GLU A 77 23.48 44.73 -56.78
N THR A 78 23.41 43.81 -57.78
CA THR A 78 22.53 42.67 -58.15
C THR A 78 23.23 41.71 -59.17
N ALA A 79 22.91 40.40 -59.15
CA ALA A 79 23.14 39.35 -60.20
C ALA A 79 24.60 39.08 -60.69
N ILE A 80 24.95 38.04 -61.48
CA ILE A 80 24.22 37.03 -62.28
C ILE A 80 24.79 35.61 -62.03
N GLU A 81 23.95 34.57 -62.12
CA GLU A 81 24.28 33.13 -61.96
C GLU A 81 24.48 32.41 -63.32
N PRO A 82 25.09 31.20 -63.41
CA PRO A 82 24.23 30.01 -63.30
C PRO A 82 24.85 28.74 -62.67
N VAL A 83 24.07 28.09 -61.81
CA VAL A 83 23.77 26.65 -61.74
C VAL A 83 24.95 25.65 -61.74
N LYS A 84 25.11 24.98 -60.59
CA LYS A 84 24.92 23.51 -60.51
C LYS A 84 24.43 23.06 -59.14
N GLU A 85 23.70 21.94 -59.14
CA GLU A 85 22.80 21.54 -58.06
C GLU A 85 23.50 21.23 -56.73
N ASN A 86 22.82 21.56 -55.64
CA ASN A 86 23.11 21.03 -54.30
C ASN A 86 21.77 20.82 -53.57
N GLN A 87 21.56 19.64 -52.99
CA GLN A 87 20.40 19.37 -52.14
C GLN A 87 20.83 19.52 -50.67
N ASN A 88 20.19 20.44 -49.96
CA ASN A 88 20.35 20.62 -48.51
C ASN A 88 18.99 20.43 -47.82
N GLU A 89 18.94 19.59 -46.79
CA GLU A 89 18.06 19.82 -45.65
C GLU A 89 18.92 19.91 -44.38
N GLU A 90 18.69 20.95 -43.58
CA GLU A 90 19.37 21.17 -42.31
C GLU A 90 18.74 20.33 -41.19
N LYS A 91 19.49 20.11 -40.09
CA LYS A 91 18.90 20.32 -38.76
C LYS A 91 19.91 20.80 -37.72
N LYS A 92 19.40 21.68 -36.85
CA LYS A 92 20.15 22.46 -35.85
C LYS A 92 20.63 21.60 -34.68
N ALA A 93 21.71 22.05 -34.05
CA ALA A 93 22.03 21.70 -32.67
C ALA A 93 21.51 22.78 -31.71
N GLN A 94 21.16 22.39 -30.48
CA GLN A 94 21.09 23.26 -29.30
C GLN A 94 21.11 22.41 -28.01
N GLU A 95 21.66 22.93 -26.91
CA GLU A 95 22.17 22.09 -25.80
C GLU A 95 21.26 21.96 -24.58
N ARG A 96 21.40 20.84 -23.85
CA ARG A 96 21.28 20.71 -22.38
C ARG A 96 21.58 19.27 -21.91
N PRO A 97 21.92 19.05 -20.63
CA PRO A 97 22.67 19.88 -19.68
C PRO A 97 23.98 19.19 -19.22
N GLU A 98 24.82 19.90 -18.47
CA GLU A 98 25.96 19.28 -17.76
C GLU A 98 25.45 18.28 -16.70
N LYS A 99 25.97 17.04 -16.70
CA LYS A 99 25.73 16.05 -15.65
C LYS A 99 26.97 16.02 -14.75
N VAL A 100 26.77 16.13 -13.43
CA VAL A 100 27.85 16.34 -12.45
C VAL A 100 28.93 15.28 -12.55
N VAL A 101 30.19 15.72 -12.65
CA VAL A 101 31.38 14.85 -12.62
C VAL A 101 31.40 14.06 -11.31
N LYS A 102 31.10 12.76 -11.38
CA LYS A 102 31.55 11.83 -10.35
C LYS A 102 33.06 11.75 -10.45
N LYS A 103 33.74 11.82 -9.30
CA LYS A 103 35.18 11.74 -9.20
C LYS A 103 35.62 10.32 -9.54
N ASP A 104 36.24 10.12 -10.70
CA ASP A 104 36.74 8.81 -11.11
C ASP A 104 37.73 8.25 -10.09
N GLU A 105 37.49 7.01 -9.66
CA GLU A 105 38.53 6.20 -9.03
C GLU A 105 39.48 5.73 -10.14
N PRO A 106 40.82 5.78 -9.94
CA PRO A 106 41.76 5.45 -10.99
C PRO A 106 41.70 3.95 -11.31
N GLN A 107 41.00 3.60 -12.39
CA GLN A 107 41.03 2.28 -13.01
C GLN A 107 42.47 1.92 -13.37
N THR A 108 43.08 1.02 -12.59
CA THR A 108 44.49 0.66 -12.75
C THR A 108 44.68 -0.15 -14.03
N GLN A 109 45.04 0.52 -15.13
CA GLN A 109 45.31 -0.12 -16.43
C GLN A 109 46.35 -1.24 -16.27
N VAL A 110 45.93 -2.48 -16.49
CA VAL A 110 46.81 -3.65 -16.40
C VAL A 110 47.59 -3.72 -17.71
N LYS A 111 48.85 -3.28 -17.71
CA LYS A 111 49.69 -3.35 -18.90
C LYS A 111 50.06 -4.79 -19.27
N VAL A 112 50.21 -5.04 -20.56
CA VAL A 112 50.88 -6.24 -21.09
C VAL A 112 52.31 -6.32 -20.56
N THR A 113 52.71 -7.51 -20.10
CA THR A 113 54.08 -7.80 -19.65
C THR A 113 54.81 -8.75 -20.59
N GLU A 114 54.10 -9.60 -21.32
CA GLU A 114 54.68 -10.64 -22.18
C GLU A 114 53.78 -10.94 -23.39
N ILE A 115 54.43 -11.29 -24.52
CA ILE A 115 53.81 -11.70 -25.77
C ILE A 115 54.34 -13.08 -26.12
N ASP A 116 53.52 -14.10 -25.86
CA ASP A 116 53.79 -15.46 -26.31
C ASP A 116 53.41 -15.57 -27.80
N LEU A 117 54.33 -16.04 -28.64
CA LEU A 117 54.08 -16.24 -30.07
C LEU A 117 53.43 -17.60 -30.38
N GLY A 118 53.31 -18.48 -29.37
CA GLY A 118 52.80 -19.83 -29.50
C GLY A 118 53.72 -20.72 -30.35
N ASN A 119 53.13 -21.77 -30.93
CA ASN A 119 53.83 -22.66 -31.86
C ASN A 119 53.86 -22.06 -33.27
N TYR A 120 55.04 -21.87 -33.84
CA TYR A 120 55.24 -21.34 -35.19
C TYR A 120 56.36 -22.07 -35.95
N ASN A 121 56.24 -22.13 -37.28
CA ASN A 121 57.26 -22.70 -38.14
C ASN A 121 58.38 -21.69 -38.42
N THR A 122 59.62 -22.04 -38.04
CA THR A 122 60.83 -21.25 -38.36
C THR A 122 61.38 -21.51 -39.77
N GLN A 123 60.84 -22.51 -40.47
CA GLN A 123 61.16 -22.82 -41.87
C GLN A 123 59.87 -23.06 -42.65
N MET A 124 59.78 -22.55 -43.88
CA MET A 124 58.67 -22.75 -44.81
C MET A 124 59.20 -22.89 -46.24
N PHE A 125 58.41 -23.48 -47.13
CA PHE A 125 58.65 -23.46 -48.57
C PHE A 125 57.82 -22.36 -49.28
N VAL A 126 58.31 -21.88 -50.43
CA VAL A 126 57.62 -20.85 -51.24
C VAL A 126 56.17 -21.27 -51.55
N GLY A 127 55.21 -20.40 -51.21
CA GLY A 127 53.77 -20.62 -51.38
C GLY A 127 53.04 -21.13 -50.12
N GLU A 128 53.76 -21.65 -49.12
CA GLU A 128 53.18 -22.09 -47.84
C GLU A 128 52.63 -20.92 -47.01
N LYS A 129 51.76 -21.25 -46.05
CA LYS A 129 51.01 -20.27 -45.24
C LYS A 129 50.86 -20.80 -43.82
N GLN A 130 51.14 -19.96 -42.83
CA GLN A 130 50.89 -20.25 -41.42
C GLN A 130 50.09 -19.09 -40.78
N LEU A 131 49.57 -19.31 -39.57
CA LEU A 131 48.82 -18.33 -38.79
C LEU A 131 49.46 -18.23 -37.42
N LEU A 132 49.94 -17.04 -37.05
CA LEU A 132 50.58 -16.80 -35.76
C LEU A 132 49.50 -16.58 -34.70
N MET A 133 49.37 -17.49 -33.74
CA MET A 133 48.39 -17.42 -32.65
C MET A 133 49.06 -16.86 -31.40
N VAL A 134 49.05 -15.53 -31.28
CA VAL A 134 49.70 -14.79 -30.19
C VAL A 134 48.88 -14.82 -28.91
N GLY A 135 49.51 -15.20 -27.80
CA GLY A 135 49.01 -15.06 -26.44
C GLY A 135 49.52 -13.76 -25.80
N ILE A 136 48.62 -13.03 -25.14
CA ILE A 136 48.94 -11.78 -24.42
C ILE A 136 48.83 -12.04 -22.93
N LEU A 137 49.89 -11.71 -22.18
CA LEU A 137 49.97 -11.95 -20.74
C LEU A 137 50.25 -10.64 -19.96
N PRO A 138 49.60 -10.42 -18.80
CA PRO A 138 48.57 -11.29 -18.20
C PRO A 138 47.24 -11.25 -18.99
N LEU A 139 46.42 -12.29 -18.85
CA LEU A 139 45.18 -12.46 -19.64
C LEU A 139 44.12 -11.36 -19.41
N ASN A 140 44.23 -10.61 -18.30
CA ASN A 140 43.40 -9.46 -17.97
C ASN A 140 44.04 -8.11 -18.32
N ALA A 141 45.08 -8.10 -19.18
CA ALA A 141 45.67 -6.87 -19.67
C ALA A 141 44.65 -6.00 -20.43
N SER A 142 44.76 -4.69 -20.28
CA SER A 142 43.77 -3.70 -20.73
C SER A 142 44.08 -3.10 -22.11
N ASP A 143 45.09 -3.63 -22.81
CA ASP A 143 45.71 -3.00 -23.97
C ASP A 143 45.10 -3.44 -25.32
N GLN A 144 45.50 -2.74 -26.38
CA GLN A 144 44.86 -2.74 -27.70
C GLN A 144 45.28 -3.90 -28.64
N PRO A 145 44.59 -4.12 -29.79
CA PRO A 145 44.88 -5.21 -30.73
C PRO A 145 46.36 -5.38 -31.10
N VAL A 146 46.75 -6.64 -31.30
CA VAL A 146 48.11 -7.03 -31.70
C VAL A 146 48.39 -6.61 -33.15
N GLU A 147 49.44 -5.82 -33.35
CA GLU A 147 49.96 -5.48 -34.67
C GLU A 147 51.00 -6.52 -35.12
N TYR A 148 51.09 -6.76 -36.43
CA TYR A 148 51.99 -7.74 -37.03
C TYR A 148 52.81 -7.09 -38.15
N SER A 149 54.11 -7.36 -38.16
CA SER A 149 55.04 -6.84 -39.18
C SER A 149 56.07 -7.88 -39.63
N SER A 150 56.67 -7.64 -40.79
CA SER A 150 57.79 -8.41 -41.33
C SER A 150 58.84 -7.44 -41.85
N ASP A 151 60.12 -7.69 -41.54
CA ASP A 151 61.25 -6.90 -42.05
C ASP A 151 61.41 -7.01 -43.58
N ASN A 152 60.90 -8.09 -44.17
CA ASN A 152 60.99 -8.37 -45.60
C ASN A 152 59.73 -9.09 -46.11
N GLN A 153 58.68 -8.28 -46.36
CA GLN A 153 57.42 -8.74 -46.95
C GLN A 153 57.55 -9.38 -48.35
N SER A 154 58.70 -9.23 -49.03
CA SER A 154 58.95 -9.89 -50.33
C SER A 154 59.44 -11.34 -50.18
N VAL A 155 60.01 -11.70 -49.02
CA VAL A 155 60.36 -13.08 -48.65
C VAL A 155 59.20 -13.74 -47.92
N ALA A 156 58.65 -13.08 -46.89
CA ALA A 156 57.42 -13.53 -46.23
C ALA A 156 56.55 -12.34 -45.79
N SER A 157 55.34 -12.26 -46.32
CA SER A 157 54.36 -11.25 -45.90
C SER A 157 53.56 -11.74 -44.70
N VAL A 158 53.25 -10.83 -43.77
CA VAL A 158 52.27 -11.03 -42.70
C VAL A 158 51.19 -9.96 -42.80
N ASN A 159 49.95 -10.28 -42.45
CA ASN A 159 48.85 -9.32 -42.38
C ASN A 159 48.42 -9.01 -40.94
N GLY A 160 47.56 -8.00 -40.75
CA GLY A 160 47.00 -7.61 -39.45
C GLY A 160 46.08 -8.64 -38.76
N PHE A 161 46.06 -9.89 -39.22
CA PHE A 161 45.43 -11.03 -38.55
C PHE A 161 46.45 -12.15 -38.25
N GLY A 162 47.75 -11.84 -38.23
CA GLY A 162 48.83 -12.80 -37.97
C GLY A 162 49.06 -13.83 -39.07
N ARG A 163 48.44 -13.71 -40.25
CA ARG A 163 48.58 -14.70 -41.33
C ARG A 163 49.86 -14.43 -42.12
N ILE A 164 50.78 -15.39 -42.09
CA ILE A 164 52.07 -15.36 -42.79
C ILE A 164 51.96 -16.14 -44.11
N ILE A 165 52.57 -15.63 -45.18
CA ILE A 165 52.70 -16.31 -46.48
C ILE A 165 54.16 -16.24 -46.93
N ALA A 166 54.74 -17.40 -47.25
CA ALA A 166 56.06 -17.49 -47.86
C ALA A 166 55.99 -17.14 -49.36
N ILE A 167 56.77 -16.17 -49.82
CA ILE A 167 56.67 -15.57 -51.16
C ILE A 167 57.91 -15.83 -52.02
N SER A 168 59.11 -15.71 -51.45
CA SER A 168 60.37 -15.98 -52.16
C SER A 168 61.44 -16.49 -51.21
N GLU A 169 62.50 -17.09 -51.75
CA GLU A 169 63.60 -17.65 -50.96
C GLU A 169 64.37 -16.57 -50.18
N GLY A 170 64.73 -16.87 -48.93
CA GLY A 170 65.52 -15.99 -48.09
C GLY A 170 65.19 -16.16 -46.60
N THR A 171 65.41 -15.11 -45.82
CA THR A 171 64.92 -15.05 -44.44
C THR A 171 64.21 -13.72 -44.18
N ALA A 172 63.14 -13.78 -43.40
CA ALA A 172 62.43 -12.61 -42.89
C ALA A 172 62.20 -12.77 -41.38
N THR A 173 62.31 -11.69 -40.63
CA THR A 173 61.90 -11.62 -39.22
C THR A 173 60.44 -11.23 -39.15
N ILE A 174 59.61 -12.02 -38.47
CA ILE A 174 58.21 -11.71 -38.20
C ILE A 174 58.09 -11.24 -36.75
N THR A 175 57.42 -10.12 -36.54
CA THR A 175 57.25 -9.47 -35.23
C THR A 175 55.78 -9.24 -34.94
N ALA A 176 55.36 -9.59 -33.72
CA ALA A 176 54.08 -9.20 -33.14
C ALA A 176 54.31 -8.14 -32.05
N THR A 177 53.43 -7.16 -31.95
CA THR A 177 53.55 -6.00 -31.04
C THR A 177 52.21 -5.70 -30.40
N CYS A 178 52.18 -5.42 -29.09
CA CYS A 178 50.99 -5.04 -28.35
C CYS A 178 51.40 -4.01 -27.28
N GLY A 179 50.88 -2.79 -27.40
CA GLY A 179 51.35 -1.65 -26.60
C GLY A 179 52.86 -1.41 -26.77
N ASP A 180 53.57 -1.29 -25.66
CA ASP A 180 55.02 -1.07 -25.63
C ASP A 180 55.85 -2.37 -25.81
N ILE A 181 55.21 -3.54 -25.86
CA ILE A 181 55.89 -4.86 -25.89
C ILE A 181 55.90 -5.43 -27.32
N SER A 182 57.01 -6.07 -27.70
CA SER A 182 57.12 -6.80 -28.97
C SER A 182 57.85 -8.12 -28.79
N SER A 183 57.48 -9.13 -29.58
CA SER A 183 58.14 -10.43 -29.65
C SER A 183 58.29 -10.84 -31.11
N SER A 184 59.38 -11.52 -31.47
CA SER A 184 59.72 -11.80 -32.87
C SER A 184 60.47 -13.11 -33.08
N PHE A 185 60.39 -13.65 -34.30
CA PHE A 185 61.14 -14.83 -34.71
C PHE A 185 61.65 -14.71 -36.14
N ARG A 186 62.73 -15.43 -36.46
CA ARG A 186 63.29 -15.50 -37.82
C ARG A 186 62.71 -16.68 -38.59
N LEU A 187 61.98 -16.39 -39.65
CA LEU A 187 61.49 -17.35 -40.64
C LEU A 187 62.51 -17.49 -41.78
N THR A 188 62.83 -18.74 -42.13
CA THR A 188 63.61 -19.08 -43.33
C THR A 188 62.68 -19.64 -44.40
N VAL A 189 62.55 -18.95 -45.52
CA VAL A 189 61.83 -19.46 -46.69
C VAL A 189 62.82 -20.14 -47.62
N LYS A 190 62.60 -21.42 -47.88
CA LYS A 190 63.36 -22.22 -48.84
C LYS A 190 62.61 -22.28 -50.16
N ASN A 191 63.34 -22.20 -51.26
CA ASN A 191 62.79 -22.65 -52.54
C ASN A 191 62.77 -24.18 -52.57
N VAL A 192 61.86 -24.76 -53.36
CA VAL A 192 61.98 -26.16 -53.77
C VAL A 192 62.71 -26.13 -55.11
N GLU A 193 64.01 -26.43 -55.11
CA GLU A 193 64.73 -26.66 -56.36
C GLU A 193 64.02 -27.77 -57.14
N LYS A 194 63.83 -27.57 -58.44
CA LYS A 194 62.83 -28.30 -59.23
C LYS A 194 63.36 -29.63 -59.77
N GLU A 195 64.01 -30.41 -58.90
CA GLU A 195 64.42 -31.79 -59.16
C GLU A 195 63.65 -32.75 -58.25
N GLU A 196 63.00 -33.72 -58.88
CA GLU A 196 62.32 -34.89 -58.29
C GLU A 196 61.69 -34.73 -56.89
N VAL A 197 60.62 -33.92 -56.80
CA VAL A 197 59.49 -34.27 -55.93
C VAL A 197 58.80 -35.50 -56.54
N ALA A 198 59.44 -36.66 -56.43
CA ALA A 198 58.77 -37.95 -56.52
C ALA A 198 57.62 -37.93 -55.50
N GLU A 199 56.43 -38.40 -55.90
CA GLU A 199 55.19 -38.12 -55.18
C GLU A 199 55.23 -38.58 -53.72
N ALA A 200 55.54 -37.66 -52.80
CA ALA A 200 55.54 -37.93 -51.38
C ALA A 200 54.10 -38.27 -50.95
N GLU A 201 53.83 -39.57 -50.77
CA GLU A 201 52.57 -40.05 -50.23
C GLU A 201 52.32 -39.42 -48.87
N VAL A 202 51.09 -38.96 -48.64
CA VAL A 202 50.68 -38.50 -47.32
C VAL A 202 50.76 -39.71 -46.39
N ARG A 203 51.61 -39.64 -45.37
CA ARG A 203 51.72 -40.70 -44.36
C ARG A 203 50.71 -40.48 -43.25
N GLU A 204 50.61 -39.23 -42.81
CA GLU A 204 49.88 -38.82 -41.62
C GLU A 204 49.31 -37.41 -41.80
N ILE A 205 48.16 -37.17 -41.16
CA ILE A 205 47.49 -35.88 -41.07
C ILE A 205 47.38 -35.57 -39.59
N ASP A 206 48.19 -34.63 -39.12
CA ASP A 206 48.08 -34.09 -37.77
C ASP A 206 47.03 -32.96 -37.78
N LEU A 207 46.21 -32.90 -36.73
CA LEU A 207 45.13 -31.93 -36.59
C LEU A 207 45.51 -30.76 -35.67
N GLY A 208 46.66 -30.84 -35.00
CA GLY A 208 47.07 -29.94 -33.94
C GLY A 208 46.21 -30.11 -32.67
N GLU A 209 46.19 -29.07 -31.83
CA GLU A 209 45.28 -29.01 -30.69
C GLU A 209 43.87 -28.59 -31.13
N TYR A 210 42.84 -29.27 -30.62
CA TYR A 210 41.44 -28.98 -30.93
C TYR A 210 40.54 -29.30 -29.73
N LYS A 211 39.39 -28.61 -29.66
CA LYS A 211 38.33 -28.93 -28.69
C LYS A 211 37.54 -30.16 -29.14
N THR A 212 37.46 -31.18 -28.29
CA THR A 212 36.53 -32.33 -28.40
C THR A 212 35.14 -32.02 -27.84
N GLU A 213 35.01 -30.97 -27.02
CA GLU A 213 33.72 -30.46 -26.53
C GLU A 213 33.57 -28.97 -26.85
N MET A 214 32.40 -28.55 -27.34
CA MET A 214 32.04 -27.16 -27.58
C MET A 214 30.64 -26.85 -27.06
N THR A 215 30.37 -25.59 -26.76
CA THR A 215 29.00 -25.10 -26.54
C THR A 215 28.40 -24.59 -27.86
N GLU A 216 27.10 -24.79 -28.05
CA GLU A 216 26.32 -24.23 -29.16
C GLU A 216 26.61 -22.72 -29.39
N GLY A 217 26.98 -22.36 -30.62
CA GLY A 217 27.43 -21.03 -31.03
C GLY A 217 28.96 -20.80 -30.96
N GLU A 218 29.73 -21.64 -30.27
CA GLU A 218 31.20 -21.57 -30.27
C GLU A 218 31.81 -21.88 -31.66
N LYS A 219 33.03 -21.39 -31.88
CA LYS A 219 33.80 -21.58 -33.11
C LYS A 219 35.24 -21.97 -32.77
N GLN A 220 35.81 -22.88 -33.54
CA GLN A 220 37.25 -23.22 -33.48
C GLN A 220 37.85 -23.31 -34.89
N LEU A 221 39.17 -23.36 -35.01
CA LEU A 221 39.91 -23.47 -36.26
C LEU A 221 40.95 -24.58 -36.11
N LEU A 222 40.96 -25.56 -37.02
CA LEU A 222 41.94 -26.65 -36.99
C LEU A 222 43.28 -26.23 -37.58
N SER A 223 44.37 -26.49 -36.87
CA SER A 223 45.75 -26.20 -37.27
C SER A 223 46.41 -27.41 -37.93
N VAL A 224 45.81 -27.88 -39.02
CA VAL A 224 46.20 -29.13 -39.71
C VAL A 224 47.59 -29.05 -40.32
N SER A 225 48.41 -30.08 -40.08
CA SER A 225 49.69 -30.30 -40.77
C SER A 225 49.73 -31.66 -41.51
N ILE A 226 50.54 -31.74 -42.56
CA ILE A 226 50.61 -32.91 -43.47
C ILE A 226 52.04 -33.46 -43.43
N LEU A 227 52.19 -34.73 -43.05
CA LEU A 227 53.50 -35.36 -42.89
C LEU A 227 53.74 -36.46 -43.94
N PRO A 228 54.95 -36.52 -44.56
CA PRO A 228 56.05 -35.55 -44.45
C PRO A 228 55.75 -34.24 -45.19
N ALA A 229 56.43 -33.14 -44.83
CA ALA A 229 56.19 -31.80 -45.41
C ALA A 229 56.29 -31.76 -46.96
N GLY A 230 57.07 -32.64 -47.60
CA GLY A 230 57.11 -32.76 -49.06
C GLY A 230 55.76 -33.14 -49.72
N ALA A 231 54.77 -33.60 -48.95
CA ALA A 231 53.42 -33.92 -49.43
C ALA A 231 52.43 -32.72 -49.37
N MET A 232 52.85 -31.57 -48.84
CA MET A 232 51.99 -30.45 -48.43
C MET A 232 51.32 -29.67 -49.59
N GLY A 233 51.65 -29.99 -50.84
CA GLY A 233 50.97 -29.47 -52.05
C GLY A 233 49.62 -30.13 -52.38
N ARG A 234 49.20 -31.18 -51.66
CA ARG A 234 47.94 -31.90 -51.91
C ARG A 234 46.73 -31.18 -51.31
N LYS A 235 45.57 -31.23 -52.00
CA LYS A 235 44.33 -30.57 -51.58
C LYS A 235 43.76 -31.22 -50.32
N ILE A 236 43.75 -30.48 -49.21
CA ILE A 236 43.04 -30.83 -47.98
C ILE A 236 41.53 -30.59 -48.17
N SER A 237 40.69 -31.47 -47.62
CA SER A 237 39.25 -31.30 -47.52
C SER A 237 38.73 -31.59 -46.11
N TYR A 238 37.70 -30.86 -45.70
CA TYR A 238 37.07 -30.93 -44.38
C TYR A 238 35.60 -31.37 -44.52
N SER A 239 35.12 -32.21 -43.60
CA SER A 239 33.73 -32.63 -43.55
C SER A 239 33.30 -32.91 -42.10
N SER A 240 32.02 -32.66 -41.80
CA SER A 240 31.35 -33.14 -40.58
C SER A 240 30.35 -34.22 -40.98
N SER A 241 30.21 -35.28 -40.17
CA SER A 241 29.18 -36.32 -40.41
C SER A 241 27.76 -35.79 -40.26
N ASP A 242 27.57 -34.78 -39.40
CA ASP A 242 26.33 -34.04 -39.22
C ASP A 242 26.64 -32.52 -39.19
N GLN A 243 26.25 -31.82 -40.27
CA GLN A 243 26.46 -30.37 -40.41
C GLN A 243 25.43 -29.53 -39.63
N ALA A 244 24.35 -30.10 -39.10
CA ALA A 244 23.39 -29.43 -38.23
C ALA A 244 23.85 -29.43 -36.76
N VAL A 245 24.57 -30.47 -36.32
CA VAL A 245 25.25 -30.50 -35.01
C VAL A 245 26.46 -29.55 -35.02
N ALA A 246 27.39 -29.73 -35.96
CA ALA A 246 28.49 -28.78 -36.18
C ALA A 246 28.89 -28.71 -37.65
N SER A 247 28.98 -27.48 -38.17
CA SER A 247 29.44 -27.23 -39.55
C SER A 247 30.95 -26.98 -39.57
N VAL A 248 31.62 -27.39 -40.65
CA VAL A 248 33.03 -27.09 -40.90
C VAL A 248 33.20 -26.58 -42.33
N ASN A 249 33.96 -25.50 -42.52
CA ASN A 249 34.19 -24.90 -43.83
C ASN A 249 35.49 -25.39 -44.50
N GLY A 250 35.70 -25.02 -45.77
CA GLY A 250 36.90 -25.38 -46.55
C GLY A 250 38.23 -24.80 -46.06
N PHE A 251 38.24 -24.06 -44.94
CA PHE A 251 39.42 -23.56 -44.24
C PHE A 251 39.62 -24.19 -42.86
N GLY A 252 38.88 -25.26 -42.52
CA GLY A 252 38.99 -25.94 -41.23
C GLY A 252 38.36 -25.19 -40.05
N ARG A 253 37.57 -24.12 -40.30
CA ARG A 253 36.81 -23.44 -39.24
C ARG A 253 35.53 -24.21 -38.95
N ILE A 254 35.39 -24.64 -37.71
CA ILE A 254 34.23 -25.34 -37.16
C ILE A 254 33.31 -24.32 -36.45
N HIS A 255 32.00 -24.52 -36.54
CA HIS A 255 30.97 -23.77 -35.82
C HIS A 255 29.95 -24.77 -35.24
N ALA A 256 29.84 -24.79 -33.91
CA ALA A 256 28.86 -25.60 -33.18
C ALA A 256 27.47 -25.00 -33.34
N LEU A 257 26.48 -25.79 -33.77
CA LEU A 257 25.19 -25.31 -34.25
C LEU A 257 23.99 -25.87 -33.49
N SER A 258 24.06 -27.10 -32.97
CA SER A 258 23.02 -27.66 -32.10
C SER A 258 23.58 -28.79 -31.22
N GLU A 259 22.88 -29.11 -30.12
CA GLU A 259 23.26 -30.18 -29.19
C GLU A 259 23.34 -31.55 -29.89
N GLY A 260 24.44 -32.27 -29.68
CA GLY A 260 24.65 -33.59 -30.28
C GLY A 260 26.12 -34.01 -30.30
N VAL A 261 26.43 -35.07 -31.05
CA VAL A 261 27.80 -35.54 -31.31
C VAL A 261 27.97 -35.74 -32.81
N THR A 262 29.06 -35.22 -33.37
CA THR A 262 29.40 -35.40 -34.80
C THR A 262 30.90 -35.67 -34.96
N THR A 263 31.27 -36.47 -35.96
CA THR A 263 32.67 -36.70 -36.34
C THR A 263 33.12 -35.62 -37.32
N ILE A 264 34.19 -34.90 -36.99
CA ILE A 264 34.89 -34.01 -37.92
C ILE A 264 36.03 -34.80 -38.56
N THR A 265 36.05 -34.87 -39.89
CA THR A 265 37.05 -35.57 -40.69
C THR A 265 37.82 -34.59 -41.57
N VAL A 266 39.14 -34.76 -41.60
CA VAL A 266 40.06 -34.07 -42.51
C VAL A 266 40.69 -35.10 -43.43
N LYS A 267 40.66 -34.88 -44.74
CA LYS A 267 41.26 -35.77 -45.75
C LYS A 267 42.32 -35.06 -46.58
N CYS A 268 43.38 -35.77 -46.95
CA CYS A 268 44.42 -35.30 -47.86
C CYS A 268 44.97 -36.49 -48.67
N GLY A 269 44.70 -36.52 -49.97
CA GLY A 269 44.91 -37.72 -50.78
C GLY A 269 44.05 -38.88 -50.28
N GLU A 270 44.66 -40.06 -50.13
CA GLU A 270 44.01 -41.27 -49.59
C GLU A 270 44.05 -41.37 -48.05
N LYS A 271 44.66 -40.42 -47.36
CA LYS A 271 44.65 -40.37 -45.89
C LYS A 271 43.50 -39.53 -45.36
N GLU A 272 43.01 -39.95 -44.21
CA GLU A 272 42.08 -39.19 -43.38
C GLU A 272 42.47 -39.30 -41.90
N ASN A 273 42.17 -38.25 -41.15
CA ASN A 273 42.17 -38.27 -39.69
C ASN A 273 40.86 -37.62 -39.21
N SER A 274 40.32 -38.06 -38.06
CA SER A 274 39.04 -37.58 -37.56
C SER A 274 38.90 -37.69 -36.04
N PHE A 275 38.05 -36.83 -35.49
CA PHE A 275 37.71 -36.83 -34.06
C PHE A 275 36.21 -36.64 -33.87
N GLN A 276 35.67 -37.12 -32.74
CA GLN A 276 34.31 -36.80 -32.32
C GLN A 276 34.29 -35.47 -31.59
N LEU A 277 33.35 -34.61 -31.99
CA LEU A 277 33.02 -33.35 -31.37
C LEU A 277 31.65 -33.46 -30.71
N THR A 278 31.61 -33.33 -29.38
CA THR A 278 30.38 -33.21 -28.61
C THR A 278 30.00 -31.73 -28.52
N VAL A 279 28.84 -31.37 -29.05
CA VAL A 279 28.24 -30.05 -28.85
C VAL A 279 27.26 -30.13 -27.70
N LYS A 280 27.54 -29.39 -26.63
CA LYS A 280 26.64 -29.19 -25.48
C LYS A 280 25.70 -28.03 -25.78
N LYS A 281 24.43 -28.19 -25.42
CA LYS A 281 23.42 -27.14 -25.56
C LYS A 281 23.82 -25.87 -24.83
N LYS A 282 23.59 -24.71 -25.44
CA LYS A 282 23.75 -23.45 -24.72
C LYS A 282 22.63 -23.33 -23.67
N LYS A 283 22.98 -23.14 -22.40
CA LYS A 283 22.01 -22.83 -21.34
C LYS A 283 21.21 -21.59 -21.75
N SER A 284 19.89 -21.76 -21.88
CA SER A 284 18.95 -20.64 -22.09
C SER A 284 18.82 -19.87 -20.79
N VAL A 285 19.19 -18.59 -20.81
CA VAL A 285 19.04 -17.70 -19.65
C VAL A 285 17.60 -17.20 -19.58
N THR A 286 17.01 -17.18 -18.38
CA THR A 286 15.69 -16.59 -18.10
C THR A 286 15.74 -15.75 -16.82
N ILE A 287 14.89 -14.72 -16.76
CA ILE A 287 14.74 -13.86 -15.58
C ILE A 287 13.39 -14.16 -14.92
N GLU A 288 13.39 -14.55 -13.65
CA GLU A 288 12.20 -14.60 -12.80
C GLU A 288 12.09 -13.29 -12.03
N ILE A 289 10.91 -12.66 -12.00
CA ILE A 289 10.66 -11.42 -11.25
C ILE A 289 9.58 -11.67 -10.19
N SER A 290 9.81 -11.20 -8.96
CA SER A 290 8.91 -11.36 -7.81
C SER A 290 8.81 -10.10 -6.95
N ASP A 291 7.93 -10.15 -5.95
CA ASP A 291 7.87 -9.22 -4.80
C ASP A 291 7.52 -7.75 -5.14
N TYR A 292 6.87 -7.51 -6.28
CA TYR A 292 6.40 -6.18 -6.72
C TYR A 292 4.87 -6.04 -6.70
N GLU A 293 4.39 -4.80 -6.64
CA GLU A 293 2.99 -4.45 -6.88
C GLU A 293 2.85 -3.68 -8.21
N GLU A 294 1.70 -3.80 -8.88
CA GLU A 294 1.41 -3.05 -10.12
C GLU A 294 1.15 -1.55 -9.88
N LYS A 295 1.02 -1.14 -8.61
CA LYS A 295 0.72 0.24 -8.18
C LYS A 295 1.67 0.69 -7.09
N LEU A 296 2.08 1.95 -7.15
CA LEU A 296 2.92 2.58 -6.12
C LEU A 296 2.43 4.00 -5.86
N LYS A 297 2.41 4.44 -4.60
CA LYS A 297 1.99 5.80 -4.25
C LYS A 297 3.15 6.79 -4.43
N VAL A 298 2.87 8.01 -4.87
CA VAL A 298 3.88 9.08 -5.01
C VAL A 298 4.54 9.36 -3.65
N GLY A 299 5.86 9.24 -3.60
CA GLY A 299 6.69 9.34 -2.40
C GLY A 299 7.11 7.98 -1.82
N ASP A 300 6.30 6.94 -2.01
CA ASP A 300 6.52 5.61 -1.45
C ASP A 300 7.57 4.82 -2.26
N VAL A 301 8.06 3.74 -1.65
CA VAL A 301 9.15 2.89 -2.15
C VAL A 301 8.74 1.42 -2.08
N MET A 302 9.01 0.68 -3.14
CA MET A 302 8.89 -0.78 -3.20
C MET A 302 10.19 -1.42 -3.72
N ARG A 303 10.29 -2.75 -3.70
CA ARG A 303 11.51 -3.47 -4.11
C ARG A 303 11.16 -4.63 -5.04
N ILE A 304 11.55 -4.50 -6.32
CA ILE A 304 11.45 -5.59 -7.28
C ILE A 304 12.57 -6.59 -7.00
N SER A 305 12.20 -7.85 -6.74
CA SER A 305 13.14 -8.97 -6.73
C SER A 305 13.29 -9.54 -8.14
N ALA A 306 14.52 -9.89 -8.53
CA ALA A 306 14.77 -10.65 -9.74
C ALA A 306 15.80 -11.75 -9.52
N LYS A 307 15.67 -12.87 -10.24
CA LYS A 307 16.59 -14.01 -10.22
C LYS A 307 16.90 -14.46 -11.64
N VAL A 308 18.17 -14.73 -11.90
CA VAL A 308 18.64 -15.27 -13.19
C VAL A 308 18.76 -16.79 -13.08
N TYR A 309 18.18 -17.50 -14.05
CA TYR A 309 18.29 -18.95 -14.18
C TYR A 309 18.97 -19.32 -15.50
N PRO A 310 19.82 -20.37 -15.53
CA PRO A 310 20.31 -21.16 -14.39
C PRO A 310 21.15 -20.35 -13.41
N ILE A 311 21.13 -20.71 -12.13
CA ILE A 311 21.77 -19.94 -11.04
C ILE A 311 23.31 -19.93 -11.10
N ASP A 312 23.91 -20.83 -11.90
CA ASP A 312 25.35 -20.90 -12.19
C ASP A 312 25.72 -20.19 -13.52
N THR A 313 24.90 -19.23 -13.97
CA THR A 313 25.18 -18.41 -15.15
C THR A 313 26.27 -17.37 -14.84
N VAL A 314 27.41 -17.50 -15.52
CA VAL A 314 28.51 -16.52 -15.46
C VAL A 314 28.07 -15.21 -16.12
N GLY A 315 28.32 -14.07 -15.46
CA GLY A 315 27.91 -12.75 -15.95
C GLY A 315 26.44 -12.40 -15.72
N ALA A 316 25.77 -13.08 -14.77
CA ALA A 316 24.38 -12.84 -14.36
C ALA A 316 24.21 -11.60 -13.45
N GLU A 317 24.85 -10.48 -13.78
CA GLU A 317 24.55 -9.19 -13.17
C GLU A 317 23.16 -8.72 -13.63
N ILE A 318 22.39 -8.11 -12.71
CA ILE A 318 21.01 -7.68 -12.96
C ILE A 318 20.98 -6.16 -13.00
N GLU A 319 20.66 -5.63 -14.16
CA GLU A 319 20.45 -4.21 -14.41
C GLU A 319 18.96 -3.87 -14.30
N TYR A 320 18.66 -2.68 -13.73
CA TYR A 320 17.31 -2.12 -13.66
C TYR A 320 17.30 -0.75 -14.33
N GLU A 321 16.31 -0.50 -15.18
CA GLU A 321 16.14 0.75 -15.92
C GLU A 321 14.66 1.19 -15.84
N SER A 322 14.41 2.47 -15.59
CA SER A 322 13.06 3.04 -15.67
C SER A 322 12.83 3.68 -17.04
N SER A 323 11.66 3.43 -17.64
CA SER A 323 11.27 4.10 -18.89
C SER A 323 11.01 5.60 -18.72
N ASP A 324 10.80 6.07 -17.50
CA ASP A 324 10.65 7.50 -17.17
C ASP A 324 11.01 7.77 -15.69
N GLU A 325 12.22 8.30 -15.44
CA GLU A 325 12.69 8.69 -14.11
C GLU A 325 11.86 9.80 -13.45
N ALA A 326 11.08 10.58 -14.22
CA ALA A 326 10.18 11.60 -13.65
C ALA A 326 8.89 11.00 -13.08
N ILE A 327 8.52 9.78 -13.48
CA ILE A 327 7.37 9.03 -12.95
C ILE A 327 7.84 8.11 -11.81
N ALA A 328 8.87 7.28 -12.05
CA ALA A 328 9.52 6.49 -11.01
C ALA A 328 11.01 6.28 -11.28
N THR A 329 11.83 6.37 -10.24
CA THR A 329 13.26 6.00 -10.27
C THR A 329 13.46 4.58 -9.76
N VAL A 330 14.39 3.82 -10.35
CA VAL A 330 14.87 2.53 -9.82
C VAL A 330 16.38 2.59 -9.57
N ASN A 331 16.87 1.95 -8.51
CA ASN A 331 18.31 1.81 -8.23
C ASN A 331 18.85 0.41 -8.58
N SER A 332 20.18 0.24 -8.59
CA SER A 332 20.85 -1.02 -8.96
C SER A 332 20.53 -2.21 -8.04
N SER A 333 19.85 -1.99 -6.91
CA SER A 333 19.36 -3.08 -6.06
C SER A 333 17.92 -3.52 -6.37
N GLY A 334 17.23 -2.89 -7.34
CA GLY A 334 15.81 -3.15 -7.65
C GLY A 334 14.81 -2.37 -6.79
N GLU A 335 15.27 -1.43 -5.98
CA GLU A 335 14.39 -0.55 -5.20
C GLU A 335 13.83 0.57 -6.10
N VAL A 336 12.50 0.68 -6.15
CA VAL A 336 11.73 1.59 -7.00
C VAL A 336 11.00 2.61 -6.14
N LYS A 337 11.10 3.90 -6.50
CA LYS A 337 10.42 5.01 -5.81
C LYS A 337 9.47 5.75 -6.75
N GLY A 338 8.24 5.98 -6.30
CA GLY A 338 7.26 6.80 -7.03
C GLY A 338 7.59 8.29 -6.91
N ILE A 339 7.73 8.99 -8.03
CA ILE A 339 8.12 10.40 -8.10
C ILE A 339 6.94 11.31 -8.50
N SER A 340 6.15 10.92 -9.50
CA SER A 340 4.96 11.65 -9.92
C SER A 340 3.90 10.73 -10.53
N LYS A 341 2.68 11.24 -10.74
CA LYS A 341 1.56 10.44 -11.25
C LYS A 341 1.78 10.04 -12.71
N GLY A 342 1.75 8.75 -13.00
CA GLY A 342 1.82 8.25 -14.38
C GLY A 342 2.08 6.76 -14.47
N GLN A 343 2.04 6.23 -15.69
CA GLN A 343 2.40 4.84 -15.99
C GLN A 343 3.82 4.77 -16.51
N VAL A 344 4.60 3.84 -15.95
CA VAL A 344 6.02 3.65 -16.24
C VAL A 344 6.31 2.16 -16.36
N THR A 345 7.35 1.79 -17.10
CA THR A 345 7.85 0.41 -17.17
C THR A 345 9.22 0.34 -16.52
N ILE A 346 9.38 -0.53 -15.53
CA ILE A 346 10.70 -0.89 -14.99
C ILE A 346 11.18 -2.12 -15.77
N LYS A 347 12.22 -1.90 -16.56
CA LYS A 347 12.92 -2.92 -17.35
C LYS A 347 13.97 -3.59 -16.47
N VAL A 348 14.07 -4.91 -16.55
CA VAL A 348 15.07 -5.73 -15.84
C VAL A 348 15.85 -6.53 -16.88
N SER A 349 17.18 -6.38 -16.91
CA SER A 349 18.05 -7.05 -17.89
C SER A 349 19.21 -7.79 -17.26
N ALA A 350 19.55 -8.96 -17.82
CA ALA A 350 20.69 -9.79 -17.43
C ALA A 350 21.14 -10.66 -18.61
N CYS A 351 22.45 -10.78 -18.84
CA CYS A 351 23.05 -11.58 -19.93
C CYS A 351 22.47 -11.33 -21.35
N GLY A 352 21.92 -10.14 -21.62
CA GLY A 352 21.24 -9.80 -22.89
C GLY A 352 19.79 -10.28 -23.01
N VAL A 353 19.23 -10.89 -21.95
CA VAL A 353 17.78 -11.11 -21.78
C VAL A 353 17.16 -9.88 -21.13
N THR A 354 15.87 -9.63 -21.35
CA THR A 354 15.15 -8.47 -20.79
C THR A 354 13.70 -8.83 -20.51
N GLU A 355 13.25 -8.52 -19.29
CA GLU A 355 11.85 -8.61 -18.85
C GLU A 355 11.35 -7.24 -18.36
N ASN A 356 10.03 -7.08 -18.22
CA ASN A 356 9.41 -5.77 -17.98
C ASN A 356 8.30 -5.82 -16.93
N VAL A 357 8.40 -4.98 -15.90
CA VAL A 357 7.34 -4.71 -14.91
C VAL A 357 6.63 -3.42 -15.29
N LYS A 358 5.29 -3.46 -15.40
CA LYS A 358 4.47 -2.25 -15.57
C LYS A 358 4.05 -1.72 -14.21
N LEU A 359 4.11 -0.41 -14.03
CA LEU A 359 3.83 0.27 -12.78
C LEU A 359 2.95 1.51 -13.01
N ASP A 360 1.85 1.59 -12.27
CA ASP A 360 0.93 2.74 -12.26
C ASP A 360 1.16 3.54 -10.97
N VAL A 361 1.87 4.67 -11.09
CA VAL A 361 2.20 5.54 -9.96
C VAL A 361 1.03 6.48 -9.68
N VAL A 362 0.43 6.35 -8.51
CA VAL A 362 -0.81 7.01 -8.11
C VAL A 362 -0.61 8.02 -6.98
N VAL A 363 -1.42 9.06 -6.92
CA VAL A 363 -1.38 10.05 -5.82
C VAL A 363 -2.37 9.64 -4.74
N ALA A 364 -1.87 9.49 -3.51
CA ALA A 364 -2.67 9.13 -2.35
C ALA A 364 -3.65 10.25 -1.97
N THR A 365 -4.89 9.86 -1.69
CA THR A 365 -5.95 10.77 -1.25
C THR A 365 -5.71 11.24 0.17
N LYS A 366 -5.93 12.54 0.42
CA LYS A 366 -5.74 13.17 1.73
C LYS A 366 -7.05 13.62 2.40
N LYS A 367 -8.06 14.00 1.61
CA LYS A 367 -9.37 14.46 2.10
C LYS A 367 -10.44 14.22 1.05
N ILE A 368 -11.64 13.87 1.50
CA ILE A 368 -12.89 14.01 0.73
C ILE A 368 -13.72 15.10 1.42
N GLU A 369 -14.24 16.05 0.66
CA GLU A 369 -15.00 17.20 1.16
C GLU A 369 -16.39 17.22 0.55
N LEU A 370 -17.44 17.25 1.39
CA LEU A 370 -18.84 17.27 0.95
C LEU A 370 -19.31 18.71 0.73
N GLU A 371 -20.14 18.97 -0.30
CA GLU A 371 -20.79 20.29 -0.45
C GLU A 371 -21.82 20.55 0.67
N ASN A 372 -22.45 19.49 1.18
CA ASN A 372 -23.32 19.51 2.36
C ASN A 372 -23.09 18.21 3.15
N ASP A 373 -22.94 18.32 4.48
CA ASP A 373 -22.79 17.20 5.41
C ASP A 373 -24.12 16.53 5.78
N TYR A 374 -25.25 17.19 5.54
CA TYR A 374 -26.58 16.60 5.64
C TYR A 374 -27.55 17.03 4.53
N TYR A 375 -28.58 16.20 4.30
CA TYR A 375 -29.64 16.42 3.32
C TYR A 375 -31.00 16.13 3.95
N ILE A 376 -31.99 17.00 3.73
CA ILE A 376 -33.36 16.84 4.24
C ILE A 376 -34.33 16.68 3.06
N LEU A 377 -35.08 15.58 3.04
CA LEU A 377 -35.89 15.14 1.90
C LEU A 377 -37.29 14.67 2.33
N LYS A 378 -38.29 14.82 1.45
CA LYS A 378 -39.57 14.10 1.56
C LYS A 378 -39.45 12.66 1.06
N PRO A 379 -40.26 11.70 1.55
CA PRO A 379 -40.46 10.43 0.86
C PRO A 379 -40.72 10.62 -0.64
N GLY A 380 -39.97 9.92 -1.48
CA GLY A 380 -40.01 10.04 -2.95
C GLY A 380 -39.16 11.16 -3.55
N GLN A 381 -38.74 12.16 -2.77
CA GLN A 381 -37.85 13.23 -3.22
C GLN A 381 -36.42 12.70 -3.45
N SER A 382 -35.75 13.27 -4.44
CA SER A 382 -34.32 13.02 -4.69
C SER A 382 -33.46 14.22 -4.30
N GLY A 383 -32.21 13.95 -3.95
CA GLY A 383 -31.13 14.91 -3.79
C GLY A 383 -29.87 14.41 -4.50
N LYS A 384 -28.81 15.22 -4.48
CA LYS A 384 -27.53 14.87 -5.10
C LYS A 384 -26.43 15.12 -4.09
N ILE A 385 -25.75 14.06 -3.65
CA ILE A 385 -24.52 14.22 -2.89
C ILE A 385 -23.45 14.68 -3.88
N LYS A 386 -22.78 15.78 -3.57
CA LYS A 386 -21.58 16.24 -4.26
C LYS A 386 -20.43 16.20 -3.27
N ALA A 387 -19.28 15.77 -3.75
CA ALA A 387 -18.04 15.80 -2.99
C ALA A 387 -16.85 16.08 -3.91
N THR A 388 -15.79 16.63 -3.34
CA THR A 388 -14.51 16.92 -4.01
C THR A 388 -13.41 16.12 -3.35
N VAL A 389 -12.52 15.52 -4.15
CA VAL A 389 -11.39 14.71 -3.66
C VAL A 389 -10.10 15.53 -3.72
N PHE A 390 -9.36 15.57 -2.61
CA PHE A 390 -8.09 16.28 -2.51
C PHE A 390 -6.93 15.33 -2.20
N PRO A 391 -5.75 15.52 -2.84
CA PRO A 391 -5.47 16.52 -3.88
C PRO A 391 -6.14 16.18 -5.23
N ALA A 392 -6.24 17.15 -6.14
CA ALA A 392 -7.01 17.03 -7.39
C ALA A 392 -6.41 16.05 -8.42
N ASP A 393 -5.16 15.65 -8.23
CA ASP A 393 -4.44 14.61 -8.97
C ASP A 393 -4.63 13.20 -8.37
N ALA A 394 -5.19 13.06 -7.16
CA ALA A 394 -5.61 11.77 -6.60
C ALA A 394 -6.79 11.15 -7.37
N ALA A 395 -7.19 9.93 -7.01
CA ALA A 395 -8.32 9.24 -7.64
C ALA A 395 -9.66 9.96 -7.36
N GLN A 396 -10.20 10.63 -8.38
CA GLN A 396 -11.43 11.44 -8.28
C GLN A 396 -12.73 10.61 -8.36
N GLU A 397 -12.65 9.31 -8.66
CA GLU A 397 -13.82 8.43 -8.70
C GLU A 397 -14.35 8.18 -7.29
N LEU A 398 -15.67 8.30 -7.13
CA LEU A 398 -16.36 8.17 -5.84
C LEU A 398 -17.37 7.04 -5.89
N THR A 399 -17.37 6.24 -4.83
CA THR A 399 -18.36 5.21 -4.54
C THR A 399 -19.29 5.70 -3.44
N PHE A 400 -20.58 5.33 -3.54
CA PHE A 400 -21.62 5.78 -2.63
C PHE A 400 -22.40 4.59 -2.07
N LYS A 401 -22.59 4.52 -0.75
CA LYS A 401 -23.29 3.42 -0.09
C LYS A 401 -24.22 3.93 1.01
N ALA A 402 -25.52 3.71 0.87
CA ALA A 402 -26.49 3.98 1.92
C ALA A 402 -26.37 2.94 3.04
N SER A 403 -26.32 3.39 4.30
CA SER A 403 -26.23 2.53 5.48
C SER A 403 -27.55 1.82 5.76
N ASP A 404 -28.68 2.53 5.71
CA ASP A 404 -30.02 1.92 5.61
C ASP A 404 -30.64 2.16 4.23
N SER A 405 -30.53 1.13 3.38
CA SER A 405 -31.12 1.11 2.04
C SER A 405 -32.67 1.13 2.02
N SER A 406 -33.34 0.94 3.17
CA SER A 406 -34.80 1.04 3.32
C SER A 406 -35.28 2.48 3.51
N ILE A 407 -34.43 3.36 4.07
CA ILE A 407 -34.70 4.79 4.26
C ILE A 407 -34.33 5.58 3.00
N VAL A 408 -33.16 5.31 2.39
CA VAL A 408 -32.67 5.98 1.18
C VAL A 408 -32.05 4.98 0.21
N SER A 409 -32.24 5.16 -1.10
CA SER A 409 -31.35 4.56 -2.12
C SER A 409 -30.37 5.61 -2.62
N VAL A 410 -29.13 5.22 -2.85
CA VAL A 410 -28.13 6.00 -3.60
C VAL A 410 -27.74 5.23 -4.87
N SER A 411 -27.42 5.94 -5.94
CA SER A 411 -26.81 5.41 -7.17
C SER A 411 -25.32 5.75 -7.26
N ASP A 412 -24.61 5.08 -8.16
CA ASP A 412 -23.14 5.19 -8.34
C ASP A 412 -22.66 6.62 -8.60
N ASP A 413 -23.52 7.48 -9.15
CA ASP A 413 -23.26 8.89 -9.39
C ASP A 413 -23.45 9.79 -8.15
N GLY A 414 -23.85 9.25 -7.00
CA GLY A 414 -24.17 10.01 -5.78
C GLY A 414 -25.59 10.60 -5.73
N THR A 415 -26.47 10.28 -6.68
CA THR A 415 -27.89 10.70 -6.60
C THR A 415 -28.62 9.88 -5.54
N ILE A 416 -29.18 10.55 -4.54
CA ILE A 416 -29.96 9.94 -3.45
C ILE A 416 -31.46 10.08 -3.71
N LYS A 417 -32.24 9.08 -3.31
CA LYS A 417 -33.71 9.11 -3.33
C LYS A 417 -34.28 8.56 -2.03
N ALA A 418 -35.03 9.39 -1.33
CA ALA A 418 -35.70 9.05 -0.09
C ALA A 418 -36.87 8.08 -0.33
N LYS A 419 -36.99 7.06 0.52
CA LYS A 419 -38.02 6.01 0.44
C LYS A 419 -38.99 6.07 1.62
N LYS A 420 -38.46 6.13 2.84
CA LYS A 420 -39.20 5.99 4.10
C LYS A 420 -38.75 7.05 5.09
N ILE A 421 -39.66 7.56 5.92
CA ILE A 421 -39.37 8.49 7.02
C ILE A 421 -38.37 7.83 8.00
N GLY A 422 -37.38 8.61 8.43
CA GLY A 422 -36.28 8.18 9.29
C GLY A 422 -35.00 8.97 9.05
N ASN A 423 -33.93 8.60 9.74
CA ASN A 423 -32.58 9.13 9.54
C ASN A 423 -31.62 7.98 9.18
N THR A 424 -30.61 8.26 8.36
CA THR A 424 -29.54 7.31 8.00
C THR A 424 -28.31 8.04 7.45
N SER A 425 -27.21 7.34 7.23
CA SER A 425 -26.00 7.87 6.59
C SER A 425 -25.84 7.32 5.16
N VAL A 426 -25.17 8.09 4.30
CA VAL A 426 -24.61 7.61 3.03
C VAL A 426 -23.10 7.81 3.08
N ILE A 427 -22.37 6.70 3.03
CA ILE A 427 -20.91 6.67 2.98
C ILE A 427 -20.47 7.07 1.56
N VAL A 428 -19.45 7.92 1.49
CA VAL A 428 -18.80 8.43 0.28
C VAL A 428 -17.32 8.06 0.38
N SER A 429 -16.77 7.32 -0.59
CA SER A 429 -15.39 6.84 -0.53
C SER A 429 -14.76 6.62 -1.91
N ASN A 430 -13.44 6.81 -2.01
CA ASN A 430 -12.65 6.45 -3.19
C ASN A 430 -11.64 5.30 -2.94
N GLY A 431 -11.85 4.52 -1.87
CA GLY A 431 -10.98 3.40 -1.49
C GLY A 431 -9.79 3.79 -0.59
N ASP A 432 -9.18 4.97 -0.79
CA ASP A 432 -8.18 5.52 0.15
C ASP A 432 -8.85 6.11 1.40
N VAL A 433 -9.89 6.93 1.21
CA VAL A 433 -10.55 7.72 2.27
C VAL A 433 -12.05 7.49 2.21
N SER A 434 -12.75 7.62 3.34
CA SER A 434 -14.20 7.64 3.42
C SER A 434 -14.71 8.75 4.35
N ILE A 435 -15.91 9.24 4.06
CA ILE A 435 -16.68 10.21 4.86
C ILE A 435 -18.17 9.85 4.74
N SER A 436 -19.06 10.42 5.55
CA SER A 436 -20.51 10.17 5.47
C SER A 436 -21.34 11.44 5.40
N ALA A 437 -22.43 11.40 4.64
CA ALA A 437 -23.47 12.42 4.59
C ALA A 437 -24.71 11.93 5.35
N THR A 438 -25.29 12.77 6.20
CA THR A 438 -26.48 12.43 6.99
C THR A 438 -27.76 12.71 6.20
N ILE A 439 -28.58 11.70 5.94
CA ILE A 439 -29.85 11.82 5.23
C ILE A 439 -31.01 11.78 6.23
N ILE A 440 -31.82 12.83 6.26
CA ILE A 440 -33.04 12.92 7.07
C ILE A 440 -34.24 12.92 6.12
N VAL A 441 -35.16 11.97 6.31
CA VAL A 441 -36.40 11.88 5.55
C VAL A 441 -37.58 12.23 6.46
N ASN A 442 -38.22 13.37 6.21
CA ASN A 442 -39.35 13.88 7.00
C ASN A 442 -40.54 14.27 6.11
N THR A 443 -41.68 14.63 6.70
CA THR A 443 -42.89 14.99 5.93
C THR A 443 -42.83 16.40 5.32
N SER A 444 -42.04 17.31 5.92
CA SER A 444 -42.00 18.73 5.54
C SER A 444 -41.08 19.03 4.34
N GLY A 445 -40.03 18.23 4.13
CA GLY A 445 -39.00 18.48 3.09
C GLY A 445 -38.22 19.78 3.30
N LYS A 446 -38.25 20.30 4.52
CA LYS A 446 -37.51 21.48 4.97
C LYS A 446 -36.78 21.13 6.26
N GLN A 447 -35.67 21.83 6.49
CA GLN A 447 -35.18 22.07 7.85
C GLN A 447 -36.32 22.66 8.71
N ALA A 448 -36.32 22.38 10.01
CA ALA A 448 -37.26 23.05 10.91
C ALA A 448 -36.96 24.56 10.86
N SER A 449 -37.87 25.34 10.27
CA SER A 449 -37.72 26.79 10.14
C SER A 449 -37.95 27.45 11.49
N GLU A 450 -36.95 28.21 11.95
CA GLU A 450 -36.97 28.94 13.22
C GLU A 450 -38.14 29.95 13.30
N GLU A 451 -38.61 30.43 12.13
CA GLU A 451 -39.72 31.39 11.97
C GLU A 451 -41.12 30.92 12.44
N ASN A 452 -41.27 29.83 13.21
CA ASN A 452 -42.58 29.37 13.72
C ASN A 452 -42.55 28.81 15.16
N ILE A 453 -41.52 29.14 15.96
CA ILE A 453 -41.60 29.06 17.44
C ILE A 453 -41.04 30.35 18.05
N ILE A 454 -41.73 31.46 17.77
CA ILE A 454 -41.80 32.61 18.67
C ILE A 454 -43.29 32.93 18.82
N ASP A 455 -43.94 32.24 19.75
CA ASP A 455 -45.02 32.87 20.50
C ASP A 455 -44.35 33.61 21.67
N SER A 456 -44.79 34.82 22.00
CA SER A 456 -43.86 35.88 22.45
C SER A 456 -43.44 35.87 23.92
N ASP A 457 -43.87 34.88 24.70
CA ASP A 457 -44.04 35.06 26.16
C ASP A 457 -43.05 34.25 27.04
N CYS A 458 -41.93 33.78 26.48
CA CYS A 458 -40.88 33.05 27.24
C CYS A 458 -39.45 33.57 27.00
N ALA A 459 -39.28 34.87 26.73
CA ALA A 459 -38.01 35.49 26.37
C ALA A 459 -37.31 36.32 27.50
N GLU A 460 -37.58 36.02 28.78
CA GLU A 460 -36.91 36.68 29.92
C GLU A 460 -36.26 35.70 30.93
N SER A 461 -35.28 34.90 30.48
CA SER A 461 -34.22 34.41 31.38
C SER A 461 -32.85 34.38 30.69
N ASN A 462 -31.85 35.03 31.29
CA ASN A 462 -30.52 35.21 30.70
C ASN A 462 -29.60 34.01 30.97
N ALA A 463 -29.93 32.85 30.41
CA ALA A 463 -29.18 31.59 30.61
C ALA A 463 -28.49 31.03 29.35
N PHE A 464 -28.85 31.49 28.14
CA PHE A 464 -28.50 30.80 26.88
C PHE A 464 -27.55 31.57 25.95
N ALA A 465 -26.64 32.37 26.52
CA ALA A 465 -25.75 33.26 25.75
C ALA A 465 -24.53 32.60 25.07
N ASP A 466 -24.25 31.31 25.32
CA ASP A 466 -23.03 30.62 24.84
C ASP A 466 -23.32 29.24 24.20
N ILE A 467 -24.32 29.18 23.30
CA ILE A 467 -24.63 27.98 22.52
C ILE A 467 -23.82 27.98 21.22
N ARG A 468 -22.71 27.24 21.20
CA ARG A 468 -21.96 26.94 19.97
C ARG A 468 -22.70 25.91 19.10
N TYR A 469 -23.68 26.37 18.34
CA TYR A 469 -24.35 25.67 17.23
C TYR A 469 -24.76 24.20 17.51
N SER A 470 -25.83 23.99 18.29
CA SER A 470 -26.45 22.68 18.44
C SER A 470 -27.58 22.44 17.42
N LYS A 471 -27.62 21.23 16.85
CA LYS A 471 -28.69 20.81 15.92
C LYS A 471 -29.92 20.38 16.74
N ILE A 472 -31.03 21.10 16.60
CA ILE A 472 -32.32 20.71 17.21
C ILE A 472 -32.98 19.63 16.34
N ILE A 473 -33.29 18.48 16.94
CA ILE A 473 -33.99 17.36 16.30
C ILE A 473 -35.27 17.07 17.08
N LYS A 474 -36.38 16.75 16.39
CA LYS A 474 -37.61 16.32 17.08
C LYS A 474 -37.51 14.86 17.51
N GLN A 475 -37.94 14.55 18.73
CA GLN A 475 -37.92 13.20 19.29
C GLN A 475 -38.69 12.19 18.41
N SER A 476 -39.77 12.64 17.76
CA SER A 476 -40.54 11.87 16.78
C SER A 476 -39.79 11.52 15.48
N GLU A 477 -38.66 12.19 15.21
CA GLU A 477 -37.78 11.97 14.05
C GLU A 477 -36.48 11.22 14.43
N CYS A 478 -36.18 11.15 15.74
CA CYS A 478 -35.03 10.45 16.32
C CYS A 478 -35.42 9.89 17.70
N SER A 479 -35.99 8.68 17.69
CA SER A 479 -36.37 7.93 18.91
C SER A 479 -35.16 7.31 19.63
N LYS A 480 -34.03 7.17 18.93
CA LYS A 480 -32.75 6.74 19.47
C LYS A 480 -31.60 7.46 18.76
N ILE A 481 -30.61 7.92 19.51
CA ILE A 481 -29.32 8.41 19.02
C ILE A 481 -28.36 7.23 19.02
N THR A 482 -27.83 6.90 17.84
CA THR A 482 -26.97 5.74 17.63
C THR A 482 -25.53 5.98 18.04
N GLY A 483 -24.76 4.91 18.22
CA GLY A 483 -23.34 5.00 18.59
C GLY A 483 -22.49 5.72 17.55
N GLU A 484 -22.81 5.57 16.26
CA GLU A 484 -22.19 6.33 15.17
C GLU A 484 -22.39 7.85 15.32
N LEU A 485 -23.60 8.28 15.73
CA LEU A 485 -23.93 9.69 15.90
C LEU A 485 -23.29 10.27 17.17
N LEU A 486 -23.31 9.50 18.28
CA LEU A 486 -22.59 9.88 19.51
C LEU A 486 -21.09 10.02 19.26
N ARG A 487 -20.49 9.08 18.52
CA ARG A 487 -19.08 9.12 18.13
C ARG A 487 -18.77 10.34 17.27
N TYR A 488 -19.59 10.64 16.26
CA TYR A 488 -19.41 11.83 15.42
C TYR A 488 -19.45 13.13 16.25
N ILE A 489 -20.38 13.23 17.21
CA ILE A 489 -20.54 14.40 18.08
C ILE A 489 -19.32 14.56 19.00
N TYR A 490 -18.81 13.45 19.57
CA TYR A 490 -17.58 13.39 20.36
C TYR A 490 -16.34 13.80 19.54
N GLU A 491 -16.08 13.14 18.40
CA GLU A 491 -14.89 13.38 17.55
C GLU A 491 -14.82 14.79 16.92
N ASN A 492 -15.91 15.58 17.01
CA ASN A 492 -16.00 16.92 16.45
C ASN A 492 -16.31 18.01 17.51
N GLU A 493 -16.31 17.68 18.81
CA GLU A 493 -16.66 18.60 19.92
C GLU A 493 -17.99 19.37 19.71
N LYS A 494 -19.01 18.69 19.16
CA LYS A 494 -20.32 19.29 18.84
C LYS A 494 -21.34 19.06 19.95
N SER A 495 -22.49 19.73 19.85
CA SER A 495 -23.65 19.52 20.73
C SER A 495 -24.92 19.21 19.93
N ILE A 496 -25.85 18.47 20.53
CA ILE A 496 -27.14 18.12 19.93
C ILE A 496 -28.27 18.31 20.95
N CYS A 497 -29.43 18.75 20.47
CA CYS A 497 -30.62 18.92 21.31
C CYS A 497 -31.80 18.14 20.70
N VAL A 498 -32.45 17.28 21.48
CA VAL A 498 -33.64 16.54 21.06
C VAL A 498 -34.87 17.10 21.77
N LEU A 499 -35.72 17.77 20.99
CA LEU A 499 -36.99 18.34 21.45
C LEU A 499 -38.08 17.25 21.43
N GLY A 500 -38.47 16.82 22.62
CA GLY A 500 -39.63 15.98 22.86
C GLY A 500 -40.93 16.76 22.98
N ASN A 501 -42.02 16.02 23.25
CA ASN A 501 -43.29 16.63 23.62
C ASN A 501 -43.25 16.97 25.12
N GLY A 502 -42.95 18.22 25.47
CA GLY A 502 -42.85 18.68 26.86
C GLY A 502 -41.44 18.83 27.44
N TYR A 503 -40.39 18.51 26.67
CA TYR A 503 -39.02 18.41 27.19
C TYR A 503 -37.96 18.57 26.11
N THR A 504 -36.73 18.89 26.52
CA THR A 504 -35.54 18.82 25.67
C THR A 504 -34.47 17.94 26.33
N ILE A 505 -33.75 17.15 25.54
CA ILE A 505 -32.52 16.45 25.96
C ILE A 505 -31.35 17.06 25.20
N ARG A 506 -30.41 17.68 25.89
CA ARG A 506 -29.12 18.16 25.35
C ARG A 506 -28.01 17.15 25.65
N ILE A 507 -27.12 16.97 24.68
CA ILE A 507 -25.88 16.18 24.81
C ILE A 507 -24.74 17.01 24.22
N ASP A 508 -23.65 17.11 24.94
CA ASP A 508 -22.44 17.83 24.55
C ASP A 508 -21.30 16.82 24.34
N GLY A 509 -20.56 16.95 23.24
CA GLY A 509 -19.58 15.96 22.80
C GLY A 509 -18.44 15.74 23.80
N ASP A 510 -18.03 16.79 24.51
CA ASP A 510 -17.02 16.72 25.56
C ASP A 510 -17.49 16.00 26.83
N LYS A 511 -18.81 15.75 26.97
CA LYS A 511 -19.41 14.98 28.07
C LYS A 511 -19.68 13.52 27.72
N ILE A 512 -19.45 13.10 26.48
CA ILE A 512 -19.61 11.70 26.05
C ILE A 512 -18.43 10.87 26.58
N LEU A 513 -18.74 9.91 27.46
CA LEU A 513 -17.78 9.01 28.10
C LEU A 513 -17.68 7.64 27.39
N ASN A 514 -18.76 7.22 26.72
CA ASN A 514 -18.80 5.99 25.91
C ASN A 514 -19.87 6.10 24.82
N TYR A 515 -19.46 6.33 23.58
CA TYR A 515 -20.39 6.44 22.45
C TYR A 515 -21.13 5.12 22.12
N GLU A 516 -20.64 3.94 22.53
CA GLU A 516 -21.36 2.66 22.33
C GLU A 516 -22.65 2.56 23.18
N ASN A 517 -22.79 3.37 24.23
CA ASN A 517 -23.99 3.44 25.06
C ASN A 517 -25.08 4.32 24.37
N GLU A 518 -25.72 3.77 23.34
CA GLU A 518 -26.78 4.47 22.57
C GLU A 518 -27.91 5.04 23.45
N LEU A 519 -28.46 6.20 23.08
CA LEU A 519 -29.46 6.92 23.88
C LEU A 519 -30.87 6.86 23.26
N SER A 520 -31.80 6.18 23.94
CA SER A 520 -33.24 6.32 23.75
C SER A 520 -33.71 7.69 24.23
N THR A 521 -34.39 8.43 23.37
CA THR A 521 -34.74 9.85 23.55
C THR A 521 -36.14 10.06 24.15
N SER A 522 -36.87 8.97 24.39
CA SER A 522 -38.30 9.00 24.76
C SER A 522 -38.51 9.13 26.27
N ILE A 523 -38.76 10.35 26.75
CA ILE A 523 -39.28 10.59 28.10
C ILE A 523 -40.82 10.53 28.08
N VAL A 524 -41.41 9.77 29.02
CA VAL A 524 -42.86 9.67 29.22
C VAL A 524 -43.20 9.92 30.70
N MET A 525 -43.95 10.99 30.96
CA MET A 525 -44.28 11.49 32.30
C MET A 525 -45.59 10.86 32.82
N ASN A 526 -45.49 9.92 33.78
CA ASN A 526 -46.61 9.14 34.30
C ASN A 526 -46.98 9.56 35.73
N SER A 527 -48.14 10.19 35.91
CA SER A 527 -48.64 10.53 37.25
C SER A 527 -49.26 9.34 37.97
N ASN A 528 -48.89 9.12 39.23
CA ASN A 528 -49.55 8.18 40.11
C ASN A 528 -50.81 8.80 40.77
N LYS A 529 -51.63 7.96 41.45
CA LYS A 529 -52.87 8.37 42.13
C LYS A 529 -52.71 9.38 43.29
N TYR A 530 -51.47 9.69 43.66
CA TYR A 530 -51.10 10.65 44.71
C TYR A 530 -50.42 11.91 44.13
N GLY A 531 -50.26 12.01 42.81
CA GLY A 531 -49.65 13.15 42.13
C GLY A 531 -48.11 13.17 42.07
N ASP A 532 -47.41 12.07 42.43
CA ASP A 532 -46.00 11.94 42.03
C ASP A 532 -45.94 11.65 40.53
N CYS A 533 -44.93 12.16 39.83
CA CYS A 533 -44.73 11.91 38.41
C CYS A 533 -43.46 11.06 38.20
N GLU A 534 -43.62 9.86 37.64
CA GLU A 534 -42.52 8.94 37.33
C GLU A 534 -42.17 8.97 35.83
N PHE A 535 -40.88 8.95 35.52
CA PHE A 535 -40.36 8.82 34.15
C PHE A 535 -39.15 7.87 34.08
N LEU A 536 -38.76 7.49 32.87
CA LEU A 536 -37.66 6.56 32.60
C LEU A 536 -36.65 7.24 31.68
N VAL A 537 -35.36 7.13 32.00
CA VAL A 537 -34.25 7.68 31.20
C VAL A 537 -33.49 6.52 30.54
N ASN A 538 -33.25 6.64 29.23
CA ASN A 538 -32.61 5.65 28.36
C ASN A 538 -33.16 4.21 28.44
N ASP A 539 -34.46 4.05 28.72
CA ASP A 539 -35.09 2.75 28.98
C ASP A 539 -34.39 1.91 30.09
N GLY A 540 -33.62 2.56 30.97
CA GLY A 540 -32.79 1.94 32.01
C GLY A 540 -31.37 1.53 31.59
N ASN A 541 -31.02 1.65 30.31
CA ASN A 541 -29.69 1.28 29.78
C ASN A 541 -28.65 2.38 30.05
N ASN A 542 -27.38 2.01 30.27
CA ASN A 542 -26.28 2.96 30.54
C ASN A 542 -26.29 4.17 29.58
N LEU A 543 -25.94 5.36 30.08
CA LEU A 543 -25.84 6.57 29.26
C LEU A 543 -24.52 6.64 28.48
N CYS A 544 -24.56 7.39 27.39
CA CYS A 544 -23.38 7.79 26.62
C CYS A 544 -22.41 8.69 27.39
N GLY A 545 -22.89 9.38 28.43
CA GLY A 545 -22.17 10.41 29.17
C GLY A 545 -23.12 11.16 30.10
N GLU A 546 -22.80 12.41 30.41
CA GLU A 546 -23.80 13.33 30.97
C GLU A 546 -24.76 13.81 29.87
N ILE A 547 -26.05 13.85 30.18
CA ILE A 547 -27.08 14.50 29.36
C ILE A 547 -27.81 15.55 30.21
N VAL A 548 -28.21 16.67 29.63
CA VAL A 548 -29.03 17.68 30.33
C VAL A 548 -30.47 17.54 29.86
N ILE A 549 -31.42 17.46 30.81
CA ILE A 549 -32.86 17.39 30.52
C ILE A 549 -33.54 18.67 31.00
N SER A 550 -34.34 19.28 30.14
CA SER A 550 -35.16 20.46 30.41
C SER A 550 -36.63 20.10 30.26
N PHE A 551 -37.52 20.66 31.08
CA PHE A 551 -38.99 20.53 30.91
C PHE A 551 -39.61 21.90 30.59
N ASP A 552 -40.60 21.94 29.69
CA ASP A 552 -41.27 23.20 29.34
C ASP A 552 -42.34 23.62 30.36
N SER A 553 -42.78 24.88 30.28
CA SER A 553 -43.79 25.46 31.18
C SER A 553 -45.09 24.67 31.21
N GLU A 554 -45.56 24.16 30.06
CA GLU A 554 -46.74 23.28 30.00
C GLU A 554 -46.56 22.00 30.84
N MET A 555 -45.41 21.31 30.75
CA MET A 555 -45.13 20.15 31.60
C MET A 555 -44.93 20.53 33.07
N VAL A 556 -44.22 21.63 33.34
CA VAL A 556 -43.92 22.12 34.69
C VAL A 556 -45.20 22.44 35.45
N ASP A 557 -46.18 23.09 34.83
CA ASP A 557 -47.48 23.40 35.44
C ASP A 557 -48.37 22.15 35.54
N LYS A 558 -48.55 21.43 34.42
CA LYS A 558 -49.41 20.23 34.33
C LYS A 558 -49.04 19.14 35.33
N TYR A 559 -47.75 19.00 35.64
CA TYR A 559 -47.25 18.05 36.63
C TYR A 559 -46.77 18.73 37.92
N SER A 560 -46.96 20.04 38.07
CA SER A 560 -46.61 20.86 39.25
C SER A 560 -45.17 20.60 39.73
N LEU A 561 -44.21 20.63 38.81
CA LEU A 561 -42.84 20.20 39.03
C LEU A 561 -42.06 21.16 39.94
N ASN A 562 -42.36 22.46 39.89
CA ASN A 562 -41.75 23.49 40.75
C ASN A 562 -41.93 23.24 42.26
N GLU A 563 -42.98 22.51 42.66
CA GLU A 563 -43.24 22.18 44.07
C GLU A 563 -42.59 20.85 44.51
N LYS A 564 -41.83 20.19 43.63
CA LYS A 564 -41.42 18.78 43.79
C LYS A 564 -39.91 18.60 43.77
N LYS A 565 -39.46 17.63 44.55
CA LYS A 565 -38.07 17.16 44.61
C LYS A 565 -37.91 16.01 43.62
N LEU A 566 -36.76 15.94 42.97
CA LEU A 566 -36.41 14.85 42.05
C LEU A 566 -35.73 13.71 42.81
N PHE A 567 -36.10 12.48 42.48
CA PHE A 567 -35.56 11.26 43.05
C PHE A 567 -35.16 10.29 41.94
N LEU A 568 -34.06 9.57 42.13
CA LEU A 568 -33.63 8.46 41.29
C LEU A 568 -33.87 7.13 42.01
N TYR A 569 -34.38 6.12 41.29
CA TYR A 569 -34.57 4.78 41.85
C TYR A 569 -33.24 4.03 41.95
N ASN A 570 -32.85 3.67 43.17
CA ASN A 570 -31.70 2.80 43.42
C ASN A 570 -32.18 1.35 43.55
N GLU A 571 -32.06 0.58 42.47
CA GLU A 571 -32.47 -0.82 42.41
C GLU A 571 -31.78 -1.70 43.46
N ALA A 572 -30.46 -1.53 43.66
CA ALA A 572 -29.67 -2.30 44.62
C ALA A 572 -30.09 -2.05 46.08
N LYS A 573 -30.68 -0.89 46.37
CA LYS A 573 -31.26 -0.55 47.69
C LYS A 573 -32.80 -0.65 47.71
N ASN A 574 -33.41 -1.04 46.58
CA ASN A 574 -34.86 -1.09 46.33
C ASN A 574 -35.65 0.14 46.86
N LYS A 575 -35.10 1.35 46.64
CA LYS A 575 -35.69 2.62 47.12
C LYS A 575 -35.36 3.80 46.21
N TYR A 576 -36.16 4.85 46.29
CA TYR A 576 -35.83 6.16 45.74
C TYR A 576 -34.81 6.89 46.61
N GLU A 577 -33.84 7.56 46.01
CA GLU A 577 -32.88 8.46 46.67
C GLU A 577 -33.00 9.87 46.07
N LYS A 578 -33.08 10.91 46.91
CA LYS A 578 -33.19 12.32 46.50
C LYS A 578 -31.93 12.71 45.73
N ILE A 579 -32.11 13.40 44.61
CA ILE A 579 -31.02 14.06 43.89
C ILE A 579 -31.25 15.57 43.83
N TYR A 580 -30.17 16.31 43.58
CA TYR A 580 -30.18 17.76 43.47
C TYR A 580 -30.01 18.15 42.00
N PHE A 581 -30.64 19.27 41.63
CA PHE A 581 -30.58 19.91 40.32
C PHE A 581 -30.82 21.41 40.54
N ASP A 582 -30.21 22.27 39.73
CA ASP A 582 -30.26 23.72 39.98
C ASP A 582 -31.51 24.39 39.41
N SER A 583 -32.01 23.90 38.26
CA SER A 583 -33.27 24.36 37.65
C SER A 583 -33.96 23.24 36.86
N LEU A 584 -35.26 23.38 36.60
CA LEU A 584 -35.99 22.48 35.68
C LEU A 584 -35.65 22.75 34.20
N ASP A 585 -35.00 23.88 33.91
CA ASP A 585 -34.46 24.24 32.60
C ASP A 585 -33.14 23.51 32.30
N SER A 586 -32.47 22.97 33.34
CA SER A 586 -31.12 22.38 33.23
C SER A 586 -30.87 21.26 34.27
N ILE A 587 -31.51 20.09 34.09
CA ILE A 587 -31.29 18.93 34.96
C ILE A 587 -30.19 18.04 34.36
N SER A 588 -28.95 18.19 34.84
CA SER A 588 -27.85 17.26 34.50
C SER A 588 -28.12 15.85 35.02
N ILE A 589 -28.00 14.85 34.14
CA ILE A 589 -28.22 13.44 34.42
C ILE A 589 -27.03 12.61 33.90
N THR A 590 -26.32 11.99 34.83
CA THR A 590 -25.15 11.11 34.59
C THR A 590 -25.46 9.62 34.71
N LYS A 591 -26.73 9.25 34.98
CA LYS A 591 -27.15 7.87 35.18
C LYS A 591 -28.54 7.62 34.57
N ALA A 592 -28.72 6.46 33.95
CA ALA A 592 -30.02 6.01 33.45
C ALA A 592 -30.84 5.31 34.54
N GLY A 593 -32.12 5.06 34.23
CA GLY A 593 -33.04 4.38 35.15
C GLY A 593 -34.31 5.18 35.41
N LYS A 594 -35.01 4.81 36.47
CA LYS A 594 -36.33 5.36 36.80
C LYS A 594 -36.21 6.58 37.71
N TYR A 595 -36.83 7.68 37.30
CA TYR A 595 -36.86 8.95 38.01
C TYR A 595 -38.28 9.27 38.50
N MET A 596 -38.39 10.08 39.55
CA MET A 596 -39.67 10.52 40.10
C MET A 596 -39.60 11.94 40.67
N PHE A 597 -40.52 12.81 40.25
CA PHE A 597 -40.82 14.07 40.94
C PHE A 597 -41.89 13.83 42.00
N SER A 598 -41.60 14.15 43.26
CA SER A 598 -42.48 13.95 44.41
C SER A 598 -42.38 15.10 45.41
N ASP A 599 -43.44 15.32 46.20
CA ASP A 599 -43.38 16.23 47.36
C ASP A 599 -42.54 15.67 48.52
N GLY A 600 -42.15 14.39 48.44
CA GLY A 600 -41.35 13.70 49.46
C GLY A 600 -42.11 13.40 50.75
N LYS A 601 -43.46 13.46 50.76
CA LYS A 601 -44.27 13.12 51.94
C LYS A 601 -44.43 11.59 52.06
N LYS A 602 -44.36 11.09 53.30
CA LYS A 602 -44.55 9.67 53.68
C LYS A 602 -45.92 9.13 53.26
N ARG A 603 -46.04 8.62 52.03
CA ARG A 603 -47.28 8.11 51.44
C ARG A 603 -47.49 6.63 51.81
N THR A 604 -48.19 6.35 52.90
CA THR A 604 -48.50 4.98 53.35
C THR A 604 -49.40 4.23 52.37
N LYS A 605 -49.10 2.94 52.14
CA LYS A 605 -49.92 2.03 51.33
C LYS A 605 -51.16 1.57 52.09
N ASN A 606 -52.18 2.43 52.16
CA ASN A 606 -53.50 1.98 52.57
C ASN A 606 -54.17 1.10 51.49
N ASN A 607 -54.91 0.10 51.99
CA ASN A 607 -55.50 -1.06 51.30
C ASN A 607 -54.48 -2.17 50.97
N TYR A 608 -54.60 -3.41 51.48
CA TYR A 608 -55.76 -4.06 52.12
C TYR A 608 -55.46 -4.59 53.53
N LEU A 609 -56.22 -4.13 54.53
CA LEU A 609 -56.33 -4.77 55.85
C LEU A 609 -57.79 -5.14 56.22
N ALA A 610 -58.71 -5.10 55.24
CA ALA A 610 -60.15 -5.31 55.43
C ALA A 610 -60.64 -6.74 55.13
N MET A 611 -59.78 -7.62 54.60
CA MET A 611 -60.06 -9.05 54.39
C MET A 611 -58.83 -9.88 54.76
N GLY A 612 -58.71 -10.24 56.04
CA GLY A 612 -57.59 -11.05 56.55
C GLY A 612 -57.80 -11.64 57.95
N PHE A 613 -58.35 -10.85 58.89
CA PHE A 613 -58.49 -11.28 60.29
C PHE A 613 -59.78 -12.04 60.64
N GLY A 614 -60.74 -12.15 59.71
CA GLY A 614 -61.95 -12.93 59.91
C GLY A 614 -61.78 -14.45 59.72
N GLY A 615 -60.92 -14.87 58.78
CA GLY A 615 -60.77 -16.29 58.42
C GLY A 615 -59.71 -17.04 59.22
N THR A 616 -58.55 -16.41 59.46
CA THR A 616 -57.39 -17.04 60.12
C THR A 616 -57.69 -17.40 61.58
N SER A 617 -58.23 -16.46 62.35
CA SER A 617 -58.67 -16.68 63.74
C SER A 617 -59.70 -17.82 63.86
N PHE A 618 -60.62 -17.92 62.90
CA PHE A 618 -61.65 -18.96 62.91
C PHE A 618 -61.06 -20.35 62.63
N ILE A 619 -60.09 -20.45 61.72
CA ILE A 619 -59.38 -21.71 61.42
C ILE A 619 -58.54 -22.18 62.63
N PHE A 620 -57.81 -21.29 63.31
CA PHE A 620 -57.04 -21.69 64.49
C PHE A 620 -57.93 -22.07 65.69
N VAL A 621 -59.07 -21.40 65.88
CA VAL A 621 -60.07 -21.82 66.90
C VAL A 621 -60.66 -23.19 66.55
N LEU A 622 -61.05 -23.44 65.30
CA LEU A 622 -61.55 -24.75 64.88
C LEU A 622 -60.49 -25.86 64.98
N LEU A 623 -59.23 -25.57 64.69
CA LEU A 623 -58.13 -26.54 64.83
C LEU A 623 -57.82 -26.82 66.31
N GLY A 624 -57.89 -25.81 67.17
CA GLY A 624 -57.77 -25.97 68.63
C GLY A 624 -58.90 -26.83 69.21
N ILE A 625 -60.15 -26.60 68.77
CA ILE A 625 -61.30 -27.43 69.13
C ILE A 625 -61.13 -28.86 68.60
N TYR A 626 -60.69 -29.05 67.35
CA TYR A 626 -60.46 -30.37 66.76
C TYR A 626 -59.40 -31.17 67.53
N VAL A 627 -58.26 -30.54 67.86
CA VAL A 627 -57.19 -31.19 68.64
C VAL A 627 -57.63 -31.46 70.08
N GLY A 628 -58.38 -30.55 70.70
CA GLY A 628 -58.95 -30.73 72.05
C GLY A 628 -59.91 -31.92 72.11
N VAL A 629 -60.91 -31.96 71.24
CA VAL A 629 -61.89 -33.05 71.14
C VAL A 629 -61.20 -34.38 70.81
N LYS A 630 -60.22 -34.39 69.90
CA LYS A 630 -59.54 -35.64 69.49
C LYS A 630 -58.59 -36.19 70.56
N LYS A 631 -58.05 -35.34 71.46
CA LYS A 631 -57.27 -35.81 72.63
C LYS A 631 -58.14 -36.46 73.71
N GLN A 632 -59.47 -36.32 73.64
CA GLN A 632 -60.41 -36.92 74.59
C GLN A 632 -60.83 -38.36 74.21
N TYR A 633 -60.31 -38.90 73.09
CA TYR A 633 -60.58 -40.26 72.60
C TYR A 633 -59.31 -41.12 72.46
N TRP A 634 -58.36 -40.98 73.40
CA TRP A 634 -57.21 -41.89 73.54
C TRP A 634 -57.12 -42.57 74.92
N PHE A 635 -58.28 -42.66 75.58
CA PHE A 635 -58.56 -43.59 76.67
C PHE A 635 -60.00 -44.08 76.53
N TRP A 636 -60.20 -45.07 75.63
CA TRP A 636 -61.09 -46.23 75.75
C TRP A 636 -60.86 -47.14 74.54
#